data_AF-A0ABD6MBI1-F1
#
_entry.id   AF-A0ABD6MBI1-F1
#
_cell.length_a   1.000
_cell.length_b   1.000
_cell.length_c   1.000
_cell.angle_alpha   90.00
_cell.angle_beta   90.00
_cell.angle_gamma   90.00
#
_symmetry.space_group_name_H-M   'P 1'
#
loop_
_entity.id
_entity.type
_entity.pdbx_description
1 polymer ?
#
loop_
_entity_poly.entity_id
_entity_poly.type
_entity_poly.pdbx_seq_one_letter_code
_entity_poly.pdbx_strand_id
1 'polypeptide(L)' 'MSLRTLEQHTGLNRGYLSRLETGRIHEPADEPVQKVAAALRVTTDAITHEEKK' A
#
# COMPACT_ATOMS: atom_id res chain seq x y z
N MET A 1 0.38 8.30 -9.30
CA MET A 1 0.32 7.02 -10.04
C MET A 1 -1.11 6.49 -9.95
N SER A 2 -1.62 5.79 -10.97
CA SER A 2 -2.98 5.20 -10.90
C SER A 2 -3.00 3.85 -10.17
N LEU A 3 -4.14 3.43 -9.61
CA LEU A 3 -4.29 2.09 -8.99
C LEU A 3 -4.02 0.95 -9.97
N ARG A 4 -4.34 1.13 -11.27
CA ARG A 4 -4.03 0.15 -12.32
C ARG A 4 -2.52 0.02 -12.51
N THR A 5 -1.79 1.12 -12.49
CA THR A 5 -0.32 1.11 -12.59
C THR A 5 0.29 0.49 -11.34
N LEU A 6 -0.26 0.76 -10.15
CA LEU A 6 0.19 0.15 -8.91
C LEU A 6 -0.01 -1.37 -8.91
N GLU A 7 -1.16 -1.85 -9.40
CA GLU A 7 -1.44 -3.29 -9.60
C GLU A 7 -0.40 -3.93 -10.53
N GLN A 8 -0.07 -3.28 -11.64
CA GLN A 8 0.95 -3.78 -12.58
C GLN A 8 2.35 -3.86 -11.95
N HIS A 9 2.74 -2.91 -11.10
CA HIS A 9 4.05 -2.90 -10.45
C HIS A 9 4.14 -3.84 -9.25
N THR A 10 3.04 -4.02 -8.50
CA THR A 10 3.05 -4.76 -7.22
C THR A 10 2.51 -6.18 -7.34
N GLY A 11 1.74 -6.48 -8.39
CA GLY A 11 0.95 -7.71 -8.50
C GLY A 11 -0.22 -7.78 -7.50
N LEU A 12 -0.46 -6.73 -6.71
CA LEU A 12 -1.58 -6.68 -5.77
C LEU A 12 -2.86 -6.33 -6.52
N ASN A 13 -3.95 -7.01 -6.16
CA ASN A 13 -5.25 -6.79 -6.78
C ASN A 13 -5.71 -5.32 -6.61
N ARG A 14 -6.23 -4.71 -7.68
CA ARG A 14 -6.74 -3.33 -7.66
C ARG A 14 -7.77 -3.05 -6.57
N GLY A 15 -8.64 -4.00 -6.25
CA GLY A 15 -9.63 -3.86 -5.18
C GLY A 15 -9.02 -3.89 -3.78
N TYR A 16 -7.94 -4.66 -3.59
CA TYR A 16 -7.13 -4.60 -2.37
C TYR A 16 -6.46 -3.22 -2.24
N LEU A 17 -5.79 -2.76 -3.31
CA LEU A 17 -5.12 -1.45 -3.34
C LEU A 17 -6.08 -0.29 -3.06
N SER A 18 -7.29 -0.33 -3.62
CA SER A 18 -8.32 0.69 -3.35
C SER A 18 -8.77 0.70 -1.89
N ARG A 19 -8.92 -0.47 -1.26
CA ARG A 19 -9.25 -0.54 0.18
C ARG A 19 -8.10 -0.04 1.05
N LEU A 20 -6.86 -0.33 0.66
CA LEU A 20 -5.66 0.18 1.34
C LEU A 20 -5.61 1.73 1.27
N GLU A 21 -5.78 2.31 0.07
CA GLU A 21 -5.78 3.77 -0.14
C GLU A 21 -6.91 4.48 0.61
N THR A 22 -8.07 3.84 0.74
CA THR A 22 -9.25 4.42 1.40
C THR A 22 -9.32 4.13 2.90
N GLY A 23 -8.27 3.57 3.50
CA GLY A 23 -8.23 3.27 4.94
C GLY A 23 -9.19 2.18 5.40
N ARG A 24 -9.73 1.37 4.48
CA ARG A 24 -10.60 0.22 4.79
C ARG A 24 -9.84 -1.02 5.24
N ILE A 25 -8.51 -0.93 5.28
CA ILE A 25 -7.60 -1.93 5.83
C ILE A 25 -6.81 -1.22 6.92
N HIS A 26 -7.16 -1.50 8.18
CA HIS A 26 -6.51 -0.86 9.33
C HIS A 26 -5.10 -1.43 9.59
N GLU A 27 -4.94 -2.74 9.41
CA GLU A 27 -3.67 -3.44 9.67
C GLU A 27 -3.30 -4.29 8.43
N PRO A 28 -2.71 -3.67 7.39
CA PRO A 28 -2.19 -4.43 6.25
C PRO A 28 -0.97 -5.24 6.66
N ALA A 29 -0.81 -6.42 6.07
CA ALA A 29 0.40 -7.22 6.26
C ALA A 29 1.65 -6.52 5.69
N ASP A 30 2.81 -6.84 6.25
CA ASP A 30 4.09 -6.20 5.88
C ASP A 30 4.44 -6.36 4.39
N GLU A 31 4.23 -7.55 3.82
CA GLU A 31 4.58 -7.82 2.42
C GLU A 31 3.85 -6.88 1.43
N PRO A 32 2.51 -6.73 1.48
CA PRO A 32 1.81 -5.72 0.69
C PRO A 32 2.33 -4.30 0.89
N VAL A 33 2.63 -3.88 2.13
CA VAL A 33 3.16 -2.55 2.45
C VAL A 33 4.52 -2.35 1.79
N GLN A 34 5.42 -3.33 1.91
CA GLN A 34 6.74 -3.32 1.29
C GLN A 34 6.65 -3.24 -0.24
N LYS A 35 5.75 -4.01 -0.87
CA LYS A 35 5.52 -3.95 -2.33
C LYS A 35 5.05 -2.57 -2.78
N VAL A 36 4.11 -1.96 -2.05
CA VAL A 36 3.60 -0.62 -2.36
C VAL A 36 4.70 0.43 -2.18
N ALA A 37 5.46 0.39 -1.07
CA ALA A 37 6.57 1.30 -0.82
C ALA A 37 7.62 1.21 -1.93
N ALA A 38 8.03 0.00 -2.31
CA ALA A 38 8.97 -0.23 -3.41
C ALA A 38 8.46 0.31 -4.75
N ALA A 39 7.19 0.07 -5.09
CA ALA A 39 6.58 0.60 -6.31
C ALA A 39 6.50 2.13 -6.35
N LEU A 40 6.36 2.76 -5.17
CA LEU A 40 6.35 4.21 -5.02
C LEU A 40 7.76 4.82 -4.84
N ARG A 41 8.80 3.98 -4.72
CA ARG A 41 10.19 4.37 -4.45
C ARG A 41 10.34 5.18 -3.17
N VAL A 42 9.62 4.78 -2.14
CA VAL A 42 9.66 5.35 -0.79
C VAL A 42 9.92 4.24 0.22
N THR A 43 10.26 4.61 1.44
CA THR A 43 10.37 3.67 2.56
C THR A 43 8.98 3.35 3.11
N THR A 44 8.85 2.24 3.85
CA THR A 44 7.56 1.85 4.45
C THR A 44 7.09 2.87 5.48
N ASP A 45 8.00 3.48 6.26
CA ASP A 45 7.70 4.55 7.21
C ASP A 45 7.13 5.82 6.56
N ALA A 46 7.39 6.04 5.26
CA ALA A 46 6.81 7.18 4.54
C ALA A 46 5.33 6.97 4.20
N ILE A 47 4.83 5.73 4.23
CA ILE A 47 3.45 5.36 3.86
C ILE A 47 2.68 4.68 5.00
N THR A 48 3.33 4.37 6.11
CA THR A 48 2.71 3.92 7.35
C THR A 48 2.83 5.00 8.40
N HIS A 49 1.80 5.16 9.23
CA HIS A 49 1.89 5.97 10.42
C HIS A 49 1.51 5.06 11.59
N GLU A 50 2.37 4.98 12.60
CA GLU A 50 1.98 4.39 13.88
C GLU A 50 0.95 5.33 14.50
N GLU A 51 -0.32 4.94 14.51
CA GLU A 51 -1.31 5.63 15.33
C GLU A 51 -0.94 5.39 16.80
N LYS A 52 -0.38 6.41 17.44
CA LYS A 52 -0.22 6.41 18.90
C LYS A 52 -1.60 6.32 19.53
N LYS A 53 -1.92 5.16 20.10
CA LYS A 53 -3.10 4.97 20.96
C LYS A 53 -2.98 5.79 22.24
#